data_AF-A0A3N2N0G7-F1
#
_entry.id   AF-A0A3N2N0G7-F1
#
_cell.length_a   1.000
_cell.length_b   1.000
_cell.length_c   1.000
_cell.angle_alpha   90.00
_cell.angle_beta   90.00
_cell.angle_gamma   90.00
#
_symmetry.space_group_name_H-M   'P 1'
#
loop_
_entity.id
_entity.type
_entity.pdbx_description
1 polymer ?
#
loop_
_entity_poly.entity_id
_entity_poly.type
_entity_poly.pdbx_seq_one_letter_code
_entity_poly.pdbx_strand_id
1 'polypeptide(L)'
;MGEYYIDLVFYNYILKCLLLIDLKGSQISYEDVGQMDMYIRMYDDLKCTEGYNPTIGLLLCSETSKDLARYSILKDSKQLYAAKYLTYLPSKEELTAEIERQKEIFALQTGKNQD
;
A
#
# COMPACT_ATOMS: atom_id res chain seq x y z
N MET A 1 3.05 16.30 21.50
CA MET A 1 3.06 14.95 20.89
C MET A 1 1.72 14.82 20.19
N GLY A 2 1.70 14.81 18.86
CA GLY A 2 0.46 14.62 18.11
C GLY A 2 -0.06 13.21 18.36
N GLU A 3 -1.35 13.08 18.65
CA GLU A 3 -1.99 11.77 18.68
C GLU A 3 -2.22 11.32 17.23
N TYR A 4 -1.31 10.49 16.74
CA TYR A 4 -1.39 9.90 15.43
C TYR A 4 -1.99 8.50 15.58
N TYR A 5 -3.12 8.26 14.90
CA TYR A 5 -3.80 6.97 14.88
C TYR A 5 -3.78 6.39 13.47
N ILE A 6 -3.63 5.07 13.39
CA ILE A 6 -3.84 4.33 12.14
C ILE A 6 -5.35 4.07 11.98
N ASP A 7 -5.89 4.23 10.78
CA ASP A 7 -7.33 4.05 10.56
C ASP A 7 -7.74 2.59 10.74
N LEU A 8 -7.03 1.68 10.07
CA LEU A 8 -7.38 0.26 10.05
C LEU A 8 -6.15 -0.64 10.21
N VAL A 9 -6.32 -1.70 11.01
CA VAL A 9 -5.32 -2.75 11.22
C VAL A 9 -5.97 -4.10 10.93
N PHE A 10 -5.44 -4.80 9.94
CA PHE A 10 -5.89 -6.13 9.56
C PHE A 10 -4.77 -7.16 9.73
N TYR A 11 -5.15 -8.43 9.70
CA TYR A 11 -4.22 -9.55 9.59
C TYR A 11 -4.55 -10.35 8.33
N ASN A 12 -3.55 -10.54 7.47
CA ASN A 12 -3.69 -11.43 6.32
C ASN A 12 -3.29 -12.85 6.72
N TYR A 13 -4.24 -13.77 6.75
CA TYR A 13 -4.00 -15.16 7.16
C TYR A 13 -3.10 -15.95 6.20
N ILE A 14 -3.22 -15.70 4.89
CA ILE A 14 -2.46 -16.43 3.86
C ILE A 14 -1.01 -15.98 3.85
N LEU A 15 -0.79 -14.66 3.85
CA LEU A 15 0.54 -14.05 3.90
C LEU A 15 1.13 -14.07 5.30
N LYS A 16 0.32 -14.31 6.34
CA LYS A 16 0.72 -14.25 7.75
C LYS A 16 1.40 -12.93 8.14
N CYS A 17 0.86 -11.80 7.71
CA CYS A 17 1.38 -10.46 8.03
C CYS A 17 0.28 -9.53 8.54
N LEU A 18 0.67 -8.50 9.28
CA LEU A 18 -0.22 -7.38 9.56
C LEU A 18 -0.34 -6.48 8.33
N LEU A 19 -1.52 -5.88 8.15
CA LEU A 19 -1.81 -4.94 7.09
C LEU A 19 -2.38 -3.65 7.72
N LEU A 20 -1.60 -2.59 7.67
CA LEU A 20 -1.98 -1.26 8.11
C LEU A 20 -2.57 -0.50 6.92
N ILE A 21 -3.74 0.11 7.10
CA ILE A 21 -4.39 0.90 6.06
C ILE A 21 -4.73 2.28 6.62
N ASP A 22 -4.40 3.31 5.84
CA ASP A 22 -4.67 4.72 6.16
C ASP A 22 -5.36 5.38 4.96
N LEU A 23 -6.48 6.06 5.22
CA LEU A 23 -7.39 6.61 4.22
C LEU A 23 -7.16 8.12 4.06
N LYS A 24 -6.87 8.55 2.83
CA LYS A 24 -6.65 9.96 2.49
C LYS A 24 -7.76 10.49 1.60
N GLY A 25 -8.39 11.57 2.05
CA GLY A 25 -9.35 12.34 1.27
C GLY A 25 -8.70 13.24 0.21
N SER A 26 -7.38 13.40 0.27
CA SER A 26 -6.54 14.21 -0.62
C SER A 26 -5.43 13.38 -1.25
N GLN A 27 -4.63 14.00 -2.12
CA GLN A 27 -3.38 13.41 -2.61
C GLN A 27 -2.43 13.04 -1.45
N ILE A 28 -1.74 11.91 -1.61
CA ILE A 28 -0.73 11.42 -0.66
C ILE A 28 0.46 12.39 -0.62
N SER A 29 0.84 12.79 0.59
CA SER A 29 2.00 13.65 0.88
C SER A 29 3.22 12.84 1.33
N TYR A 30 4.39 13.48 1.40
CA TYR A 30 5.59 12.88 2.01
C TYR A 30 5.42 12.60 3.51
N GLU A 31 4.61 13.42 4.21
CA GLU A 31 4.32 13.24 5.64
C GLU A 31 3.52 11.94 5.87
N ASP A 32 2.52 11.67 5.02
CA ASP A 32 1.74 10.43 5.09
C ASP A 32 2.62 9.19 4.91
N VAL A 33 3.59 9.25 4.00
CA VAL A 33 4.54 8.15 3.78
C VAL A 33 5.49 7.97 4.95
N GLY A 34 6.05 9.06 5.48
CA GLY A 34 6.91 9.00 6.67
C GLY A 34 6.16 8.46 7.89
N GLN A 35 4.91 8.87 8.07
CA GLN A 35 4.04 8.38 9.14
C GLN A 35 3.76 6.88 8.99
N MET A 36 3.44 6.41 7.78
CA MET A 36 3.19 4.99 7.55
C MET A 36 4.47 4.15 7.72
N ASP A 37 5.63 4.62 7.26
CA ASP A 37 6.91 3.92 7.48
C ASP A 37 7.22 3.79 8.99
N MET A 38 6.96 4.84 9.76
CA MET A 38 7.07 4.80 11.22
C MET A 38 6.13 3.74 11.83
N TYR A 39 4.87 3.69 11.38
CA TYR A 39 3.93 2.68 11.88
C TYR A 39 4.35 1.26 11.53
N ILE A 40 4.76 0.99 10.28
CA ILE A 40 5.24 -0.33 9.86
C ILE A 40 6.37 -0.80 10.77
N ARG A 41 7.39 0.04 10.99
CA ARG A 41 8.53 -0.29 11.87
C ARG A 41 8.08 -0.56 13.31
N MET A 42 7.22 0.29 13.85
CA MET A 42 6.68 0.13 15.20
C MET A 42 5.91 -1.20 15.34
N TYR A 43 5.10 -1.58 14.35
CA TYR A 43 4.37 -2.84 14.37
C TYR A 43 5.28 -4.06 14.17
N ASP A 44 6.28 -3.95 13.31
CA ASP A 44 7.30 -4.99 13.14
C ASP A 44 8.01 -5.25 14.48
N ASP A 45 8.47 -4.21 15.17
CA ASP A 45 9.19 -4.33 16.44
C ASP A 45 8.32 -4.84 17.60
N LEU A 46 7.03 -4.43 17.65
CA LEU A 46 6.16 -4.72 18.79
C LEU A 46 5.28 -5.96 18.63
N LYS A 47 4.97 -6.37 17.39
CA LYS A 47 3.93 -7.37 17.09
C LYS A 47 4.41 -8.50 16.19
N CYS A 48 5.47 -8.31 15.41
CA CYS A 48 5.98 -9.35 14.54
C CYS A 48 6.82 -10.34 15.37
N THR A 49 6.25 -11.51 15.63
CA THR A 49 6.89 -12.61 16.37
C THR A 49 7.37 -13.69 15.39
N GLU A 50 8.10 -14.69 15.87
CA GLU A 50 8.60 -15.77 15.01
C GLU A 50 7.46 -16.41 14.20
N GLY A 51 7.62 -16.44 12.87
CA GLY A 51 6.67 -17.05 11.92
C GLY A 51 5.70 -16.09 11.23
N TYR A 52 5.75 -14.78 11.53
CA TYR A 52 5.01 -13.74 10.81
C TYR A 52 5.88 -13.11 9.71
N ASN A 53 5.24 -12.72 8.60
CA ASN A 53 5.89 -11.93 7.57
C ASN A 53 5.85 -10.44 7.93
N PRO A 54 6.78 -9.63 7.36
CA PRO A 54 6.86 -8.19 7.63
C PRO A 54 5.54 -7.44 7.38
N THR A 55 5.28 -6.41 8.18
CA THR A 55 4.03 -5.63 8.18
C THR A 55 3.88 -4.82 6.89
N ILE A 56 2.75 -4.95 6.22
CA ILE A 56 2.46 -4.20 4.99
C ILE A 56 1.70 -2.92 5.35
N GLY A 57 2.13 -1.78 4.80
CA GLY A 57 1.37 -0.54 4.84
C GLY A 57 0.71 -0.23 3.50
N LEU A 58 -0.53 0.25 3.54
CA LEU A 58 -1.30 0.64 2.38
C LEU A 58 -1.94 2.02 2.60
N LEU A 59 -1.50 3.00 1.82
CA LEU A 59 -2.14 4.31 1.73
C LEU A 59 -3.21 4.27 0.64
N LEU A 60 -4.45 4.57 1.00
CA LEU A 60 -5.59 4.63 0.09
C LEU A 60 -6.03 6.07 -0.11
N CYS A 61 -5.95 6.61 -1.34
CA CYS A 61 -6.36 7.98 -1.64
C CYS A 61 -7.56 8.07 -2.60
N SER A 62 -8.36 9.13 -2.48
CA SER A 62 -9.48 9.45 -3.38
C SER A 62 -9.02 10.01 -4.73
N GLU A 63 -7.91 10.77 -4.71
CA GLU A 63 -7.39 11.50 -5.86
C GLU A 63 -6.28 10.75 -6.60
N THR A 64 -6.31 10.80 -7.94
CA THR A 64 -5.28 10.23 -8.81
C THR A 64 -4.16 11.23 -9.06
N SER A 65 -3.01 11.06 -8.40
CA SER A 65 -1.74 11.27 -9.10
C SER A 65 -1.13 9.89 -9.38
N LYS A 66 -1.64 9.25 -10.45
CA LYS A 66 -1.29 7.88 -10.85
C LYS A 66 0.22 7.65 -10.98
N ASP A 67 0.98 8.71 -11.28
CA ASP A 67 2.40 8.60 -11.60
C ASP A 67 3.34 9.15 -10.51
N LEU A 68 2.90 10.10 -9.66
CA LEU A 68 3.80 10.74 -8.69
C LEU A 68 3.99 9.89 -7.41
N ALA A 69 2.93 9.26 -6.91
CA ALA A 69 2.98 8.50 -5.66
C ALA A 69 3.78 7.20 -5.78
N ARG A 70 3.60 6.44 -6.87
CA ARG A 70 4.30 5.15 -7.09
C ARG A 70 5.79 5.28 -7.39
N TYR A 71 6.20 6.31 -8.14
CA TYR A 71 7.59 6.42 -8.64
C TYR A 71 8.51 7.31 -7.81
N SER A 72 7.99 8.36 -7.16
CA SER A 72 8.83 9.34 -6.44
C SER A 72 8.85 9.13 -4.93
N ILE A 73 7.73 8.73 -4.33
CA ILE A 73 7.57 8.75 -2.86
C ILE A 73 7.85 7.38 -2.23
N LEU A 74 7.59 6.28 -2.94
CA LEU A 74 7.68 4.91 -2.41
C LEU A 74 8.96 4.15 -2.76
N LYS A 75 9.88 4.77 -3.51
CA LYS A 75 10.98 4.07 -4.21
C LYS A 75 11.86 3.21 -3.29
N ASP A 76 11.99 3.57 -2.01
CA ASP A 76 12.84 2.86 -1.03
C ASP A 76 12.06 1.97 -0.06
N SER A 77 10.73 2.02 -0.05
CA SER A 77 9.89 1.29 0.92
C SER A 77 9.31 0.01 0.33
N LYS A 78 9.97 -1.13 0.57
CA LYS A 78 9.55 -2.45 0.07
C LYS A 78 8.20 -2.94 0.61
N GLN A 79 7.74 -2.39 1.73
CA GLN A 79 6.55 -2.83 2.45
C GLN A 79 5.39 -1.82 2.38
N LEU A 80 5.58 -0.70 1.70
CA LEU A 80 4.62 0.39 1.63
C LEU A 80 4.06 0.53 0.22
N TYR A 81 2.74 0.56 0.13
CA TYR A 81 2.01 0.67 -1.12
C TYR A 81 1.04 1.85 -1.07
N ALA A 82 0.77 2.42 -2.24
CA ALA A 82 -0.25 3.43 -2.44
C ALA A 82 -1.21 3.00 -3.55
N ALA A 83 -2.50 3.14 -3.31
CA ALA A 83 -3.53 2.85 -4.29
C ALA A 83 -4.69 3.85 -4.19
N LYS A 84 -5.42 4.00 -5.29
CA LYS A 84 -6.69 4.74 -5.28
C LYS A 84 -7.80 3.82 -4.80
N TYR A 85 -8.66 4.30 -3.91
CA TYR A 85 -9.90 3.60 -3.57
C TYR A 85 -11.07 4.07 -4.43
N LEU A 86 -12.03 3.16 -4.63
CA LEU A 86 -13.31 3.46 -5.26
C LEU A 86 -14.36 3.65 -4.17
N THR A 87 -15.18 4.68 -4.30
CA THR A 87 -16.31 4.95 -3.40
C THR A 87 -17.56 4.14 -3.77
N TYR A 88 -17.47 3.35 -4.83
CA TYR A 88 -18.50 2.44 -5.31
C TYR A 88 -17.89 1.07 -5.58
N LEU A 89 -18.73 0.04 -5.55
CA LEU A 89 -18.34 -1.30 -5.97
C LEU A 89 -18.34 -1.35 -7.50
N PRO A 90 -17.19 -1.55 -8.18
CA PRO A 90 -17.16 -1.67 -9.63
C PRO A 90 -17.92 -2.92 -10.09
N SER A 91 -18.37 -2.90 -11.34
CA SER A 91 -18.93 -4.08 -11.97
C SER A 91 -17.87 -5.20 -12.08
N LYS A 92 -18.33 -6.44 -12.25
CA LYS A 92 -17.43 -7.59 -12.37
C LYS A 92 -16.52 -7.46 -13.59
N GLU A 93 -17.05 -6.92 -14.67
CA GLU A 93 -16.37 -6.68 -15.94
C GLU A 93 -15.26 -5.63 -15.77
N GLU A 94 -15.57 -4.49 -15.14
CA GLU A 94 -14.59 -3.45 -14.83
C GLU A 94 -13.46 -3.95 -13.92
N LEU A 95 -13.81 -4.69 -12.87
CA LEU A 95 -12.82 -5.25 -11.95
C LEU A 95 -11.90 -6.25 -12.65
N THR A 96 -12.46 -7.12 -13.50
CA THR A 96 -11.70 -8.10 -14.28
C THR A 96 -10.75 -7.39 -15.25
N ALA A 97 -11.22 -6.37 -15.95
CA ALA A 97 -10.41 -5.60 -16.88
C ALA A 97 -9.24 -4.89 -16.17
N GLU A 98 -9.47 -4.29 -15.01
CA GLU A 98 -8.39 -3.63 -14.26
C GLU A 98 -7.37 -4.65 -13.71
N ILE A 99 -7.81 -5.82 -13.25
CA ILE A 99 -6.89 -6.88 -12.79
C ILE A 99 -5.96 -7.33 -13.93
N GLU A 100 -6.50 -7.60 -15.12
CA GLU A 100 -5.68 -8.00 -16.26
C GLU A 100 -4.72 -6.89 -16.69
N ARG A 101 -5.19 -5.64 -16.73
CA ARG A 101 -4.34 -4.46 -17.01
C ARG A 101 -3.18 -4.35 -16.03
N GLN A 102 -3.42 -4.56 -14.73
CA GLN A 102 -2.37 -4.48 -13.71
C GLN A 102 -1.37 -5.65 -13.81
N LYS A 103 -1.83 -6.86 -14.17
CA LYS A 103 -0.95 -8.00 -14.45
C LYS A 103 -0.01 -7.72 -15.63
N GLU A 104 -0.53 -7.14 -16.72
CA GLU A 104 0.28 -6.75 -17.88
C GLU A 104 1.35 -5.72 -17.51
N ILE A 105 0.97 -4.67 -16.78
CA ILE A 105 1.91 -3.64 -16.29
C ILE A 105 3.02 -4.28 -15.43
N PHE A 106 2.67 -5.18 -14.51
CA PHE A 106 3.62 -5.86 -13.64
C PHE A 106 4.58 -6.76 -14.43
N ALA A 107 4.10 -7.50 -15.42
CA ALA A 107 4.92 -8.33 -16.29
C ALA A 107 5.95 -7.49 -17.08
N LEU A 108 5.53 -6.34 -17.62
CA LEU A 108 6.42 -5.41 -18.33
C LEU A 108 7.49 -4.81 -17.41
N GLN A 109 7.19 -4.58 -16.14
CA GLN A 109 8.14 -4.04 -15.15
C GLN A 109 9.17 -5.09 -14.71
N THR A 110 8.75 -6.34 -14.51
CA THR A 110 9.64 -7.44 -14.08
C THR A 110 10.53 -7.95 -15.21
N GLY A 111 10.08 -7.89 -16.46
CA GLY A 111 10.88 -8.26 -17.63
C GLY A 111 12.01 -7.28 -17.99
N LYS A 112 11.98 -6.03 -17.51
CA LYS A 112 13.03 -5.02 -17.78
C LYS A 112 14.21 -5.03 -16.80
N ASN A 113 14.14 -5.81 -15.71
CA ASN A 113 15.19 -5.87 -14.68
C ASN A 113 16.24 -6.97 -14.93
N GLN A 114 16.33 -7.52 -16.15
CA GLN A 114 17.29 -8.58 -16.52
C GLN A 114 18.34 -8.17 -17.58
N ASP A 115 18.37 -6.90 -18.01
CA ASP A 115 19.40 -6.36 -18.91
C ASP A 115 20.30 -5.33 -18.22
#